data_AF-A0A0R1MLJ4-F1
#
_entry.id   AF-A0A0R1MLJ4-F1
#
_cell.length_a   1.000
_cell.length_b   1.000
_cell.length_c   1.000
_cell.angle_alpha   90.00
_cell.angle_beta   90.00
_cell.angle_gamma   90.00
#
_symmetry.space_group_name_H-M   'P 1'
#
loop_
_entity.id
_entity.type
_entity.pdbx_description
1 polymer ?
#
loop_
_entity_poly.entity_id
_entity_poly.type
_entity_poly.pdbx_seq_one_letter_code
_entity_poly.pdbx_strand_id
1 'polypeptide(L)'
;MQLKIDEEKHYQEEKGERTMETTSNVLYWLGRLEGAAFFILLIFYLNAYRNYKRSLQKPFGQGGLEPISKGSEQEKQLKQVAGANWKWVVAWFVVRIANVAYYNWLNNMEVTTAQVFTFYNLILGYYAFAMGSVIVFGYFVWRKTNRIKQATHQSTVAIK
;
A
#
# COMPACT_ATOMS: atom_id res chain seq x y z
N MET A 1 -8.40 -43.31 34.46
CA MET A 1 -7.16 -42.62 34.04
C MET A 1 -7.20 -42.32 32.54
N GLN A 2 -7.47 -43.32 31.69
CA GLN A 2 -7.71 -43.15 30.24
C GLN A 2 -8.73 -42.04 29.90
N LEU A 3 -9.92 -42.07 30.53
CA LEU A 3 -10.98 -41.07 30.31
C LEU A 3 -10.53 -39.61 30.51
N LYS A 4 -9.67 -39.33 31.50
CA LYS A 4 -9.14 -37.98 31.72
C LYS A 4 -8.12 -37.56 30.66
N ILE A 5 -7.36 -38.52 30.12
CA ILE A 5 -6.38 -38.27 29.06
C ILE A 5 -7.09 -38.01 27.72
N ASP A 6 -8.19 -38.72 27.46
CA ASP A 6 -9.01 -38.53 26.27
C ASP A 6 -9.80 -37.21 26.32
N GLU A 7 -10.32 -36.81 27.48
CA GLU A 7 -10.93 -35.48 27.69
C GLU A 7 -9.91 -34.35 27.50
N GLU A 8 -8.68 -34.47 28.02
CA GLU A 8 -7.63 -33.47 27.83
C GLU A 8 -7.21 -33.35 26.36
N LYS A 9 -7.09 -34.45 25.63
CA LYS A 9 -6.78 -34.43 24.18
C LYS A 9 -7.89 -33.74 23.39
N HIS A 10 -9.14 -34.12 23.65
CA HIS A 10 -10.29 -33.54 22.94
C HIS A 10 -10.43 -32.04 23.22
N TYR A 11 -10.12 -31.60 24.44
CA TYR A 11 -10.10 -30.19 24.81
C TYR A 11 -8.98 -29.40 24.13
N GLN A 12 -7.79 -30.01 23.97
CA GLN A 12 -6.66 -29.40 23.26
C GLN A 12 -6.92 -29.30 21.75
N GLU A 13 -7.57 -30.30 21.15
CA GLU A 13 -7.99 -30.27 19.74
C GLU A 13 -9.04 -29.18 19.50
N GLU A 14 -10.09 -29.11 20.30
CA GLU A 14 -11.16 -28.11 20.18
C GLU A 14 -10.66 -26.67 20.43
N LYS A 15 -9.65 -26.52 21.30
CA LYS A 15 -8.97 -25.24 21.53
C LYS A 15 -8.06 -24.90 20.35
N GLY A 16 -7.37 -25.87 19.77
CA GLY A 16 -6.55 -25.72 18.56
C GLY A 16 -7.38 -25.27 17.37
N GLU A 17 -8.51 -25.92 17.11
CA GLU A 17 -9.45 -25.58 16.02
C GLU A 17 -10.01 -24.17 16.15
N ARG A 18 -10.52 -23.79 17.34
CA ARG A 18 -11.00 -22.41 17.58
C ARG A 18 -9.91 -21.36 17.39
N THR A 19 -8.69 -21.66 17.77
CA THR A 19 -7.56 -20.74 17.60
C THR A 19 -7.19 -20.58 16.12
N MET A 20 -7.22 -21.66 15.34
CA MET A 20 -7.01 -21.62 13.89
C MET A 20 -8.13 -20.87 13.16
N GLU A 21 -9.39 -21.10 13.52
CA GLU A 21 -10.55 -20.41 12.91
C GLU A 21 -10.51 -18.90 13.17
N THR A 22 -10.22 -18.50 14.42
CA THR A 22 -10.08 -17.08 14.78
C THR A 22 -8.92 -16.43 14.01
N THR A 23 -7.79 -17.13 13.91
CA THR A 23 -6.61 -16.64 13.18
C THR A 23 -6.89 -16.49 11.69
N SER A 24 -7.61 -17.45 11.10
CA SER A 24 -8.05 -17.43 9.70
C SER A 24 -9.00 -16.26 9.40
N ASN A 25 -9.98 -16.01 10.27
CA ASN A 25 -10.90 -14.88 10.12
C ASN A 25 -10.19 -13.53 10.23
N VAL A 26 -9.26 -13.39 11.17
CA VAL A 26 -8.43 -12.18 11.30
C VAL A 26 -7.56 -11.98 10.05
N LEU A 27 -6.97 -13.06 9.53
CA LEU A 27 -6.21 -13.06 8.27
C LEU A 27 -7.02 -12.58 7.08
N TYR A 28 -8.23 -13.10 6.95
CA TYR A 28 -9.14 -12.71 5.89
C TYR A 28 -9.50 -11.22 5.93
N TRP A 29 -9.86 -10.70 7.10
CA TRP A 29 -10.26 -9.29 7.24
C TRP A 29 -9.09 -8.32 7.07
N LEU A 30 -7.92 -8.66 7.60
CA LEU A 30 -6.73 -7.81 7.44
C LEU A 30 -6.25 -7.76 5.98
N GLY A 31 -6.28 -8.89 5.25
CA GLY A 31 -5.98 -8.90 3.81
C GLY A 31 -6.93 -8.00 3.01
N ARG A 32 -8.22 -7.98 3.35
CA ARG A 32 -9.20 -7.07 2.72
C ARG A 32 -8.96 -5.60 3.06
N LEU A 33 -8.66 -5.28 4.32
CA LEU A 33 -8.36 -3.90 4.73
C LEU A 33 -7.10 -3.38 4.04
N GLU A 34 -6.08 -4.21 3.92
CA GLU A 34 -4.86 -3.86 3.19
C GLU A 34 -5.13 -3.64 1.69
N GLY A 35 -5.94 -4.51 1.07
CA GLY A 35 -6.38 -4.34 -0.31
C GLY A 35 -7.18 -3.05 -0.52
N ALA A 36 -8.10 -2.72 0.38
CA ALA A 36 -8.85 -1.47 0.31
C ALA A 36 -7.96 -0.24 0.47
N ALA A 37 -7.04 -0.24 1.45
CA ALA A 37 -6.07 0.83 1.64
C ALA A 37 -5.19 1.04 0.40
N PHE A 38 -4.80 -0.04 -0.29
CA PHE A 38 -4.09 0.00 -1.56
C PHE A 38 -4.87 0.79 -2.62
N PHE A 39 -6.14 0.46 -2.86
CA PHE A 39 -6.93 1.11 -3.90
C PHE A 39 -7.13 2.59 -3.60
N ILE A 40 -7.34 2.93 -2.33
CA ILE A 40 -7.47 4.33 -1.88
C ILE A 40 -6.19 5.12 -2.17
N LEU A 41 -5.02 4.59 -1.80
CA LEU A 41 -3.73 5.26 -2.03
C LEU A 41 -3.41 5.40 -3.52
N LEU A 42 -3.72 4.37 -4.32
CA LEU A 42 -3.53 4.40 -5.77
C LEU A 42 -4.44 5.45 -6.43
N ILE A 43 -5.73 5.48 -6.06
CA ILE A 43 -6.68 6.49 -6.54
C ILE A 43 -6.20 7.90 -6.16
N PHE A 44 -5.74 8.08 -4.92
CA PHE A 44 -5.22 9.37 -4.46
C PHE A 44 -4.01 9.83 -5.28
N TYR A 45 -3.05 8.92 -5.54
CA TYR A 45 -1.88 9.21 -6.36
C TYR A 45 -2.25 9.56 -7.81
N LEU A 46 -3.13 8.76 -8.44
CA LEU A 46 -3.59 9.01 -9.80
C LEU A 46 -4.35 10.34 -9.91
N ASN A 47 -5.16 10.67 -8.91
CA ASN A 47 -5.89 11.93 -8.85
C ASN A 47 -4.94 13.12 -8.70
N ALA A 48 -3.94 13.03 -7.82
CA ALA A 48 -2.90 14.04 -7.67
C ALA A 48 -2.12 14.26 -8.98
N TYR A 49 -1.76 13.17 -9.68
CA TYR A 49 -1.08 13.23 -10.97
C TYR A 49 -1.97 13.81 -12.08
N ARG A 50 -3.25 13.45 -12.12
CA ARG A 50 -4.22 14.01 -13.08
C ARG A 50 -4.40 15.51 -12.88
N ASN A 51 -4.49 15.97 -11.64
CA ASN A 51 -4.60 17.39 -11.31
C ASN A 51 -3.32 18.16 -11.71
N TYR A 52 -2.14 17.57 -11.50
CA TYR A 52 -0.88 18.11 -12.01
C TYR A 52 -0.86 18.23 -13.55
N LYS A 53 -1.28 17.19 -14.26
CA LYS A 53 -1.34 17.23 -15.73
C LYS A 53 -2.31 18.31 -16.21
N ARG A 54 -3.45 18.48 -15.54
CA ARG A 54 -4.40 19.55 -15.82
C ARG A 54 -3.81 20.94 -15.56
N SER A 55 -3.05 21.16 -14.48
CA SER A 55 -2.43 22.46 -14.21
C SER A 55 -1.39 22.85 -15.27
N LEU A 56 -0.70 21.87 -15.87
CA LEU A 56 0.18 22.10 -17.01
C LEU A 56 -0.56 22.38 -18.33
N GLN A 57 -1.81 21.93 -18.46
CA GLN A 57 -2.61 22.02 -19.69
C GLN A 57 -3.63 23.14 -19.68
N LYS A 58 -3.81 23.88 -18.57
CA LYS A 58 -4.79 24.97 -18.52
C LYS A 58 -4.40 26.07 -19.52
N PRO A 59 -5.24 26.33 -20.54
CA PRO A 59 -4.98 27.43 -21.46
C PRO A 59 -5.18 28.78 -20.76
N PHE A 60 -4.43 29.78 -21.21
CA PHE A 60 -4.60 31.20 -20.86
C PHE A 60 -6.10 31.55 -20.83
N GLY A 61 -6.61 32.04 -19.69
CA GLY A 61 -7.88 32.79 -19.69
C GLY A 61 -8.87 32.54 -18.54
N GLN A 62 -8.72 31.54 -17.68
CA GLN A 62 -9.73 31.27 -16.63
C GLN A 62 -9.26 31.46 -15.17
N GLY A 63 -8.16 32.16 -14.91
CA GLY A 63 -7.81 32.45 -13.51
C GLY A 63 -6.51 33.21 -13.24
N GLY A 64 -6.01 34.02 -14.18
CA GLY A 64 -4.81 34.85 -13.94
C GLY A 64 -3.50 34.08 -13.75
N LEU A 65 -3.49 32.76 -13.88
CA LEU A 65 -2.29 31.95 -13.98
C LEU A 65 -1.88 31.89 -15.45
N GLU A 66 -0.75 32.51 -15.80
CA GLU A 66 -0.12 32.22 -17.10
C GLU A 66 0.22 30.72 -17.14
N PRO A 67 -0.11 30.00 -18.24
CA PRO A 67 0.39 28.65 -18.43
C PRO A 67 1.92 28.70 -18.38
N ILE A 68 2.50 27.80 -17.59
CA ILE A 68 3.93 27.54 -17.61
C ILE A 68 4.32 27.30 -19.06
N SER A 69 5.08 28.23 -19.66
CA SER A 69 5.37 28.16 -21.08
C SER A 69 6.15 26.87 -21.38
N LYS A 70 5.78 26.20 -22.47
CA LYS A 70 6.48 24.99 -22.90
C LYS A 70 7.96 25.33 -23.14
N GLY A 71 8.87 24.69 -22.41
CA GLY A 71 10.31 24.91 -22.47
C GLY A 71 10.88 25.83 -21.38
N SER A 72 10.04 26.48 -20.57
CA SER A 72 10.49 27.30 -19.44
C SER A 72 11.27 26.48 -18.39
N GLU A 73 12.19 27.14 -17.69
CA GLU A 73 12.84 26.60 -16.48
C GLU A 73 11.81 26.08 -15.46
N GLN A 74 10.69 26.78 -15.32
CA GLN A 74 9.57 26.38 -14.46
C GLN A 74 8.93 25.06 -14.93
N GLU A 75 8.75 24.82 -16.23
CA GLU A 75 8.25 23.54 -16.74
C GLU A 75 9.23 22.41 -16.46
N LYS A 76 10.54 22.67 -16.62
CA LYS A 76 11.60 21.68 -16.35
C LYS A 76 11.62 21.30 -14.88
N GLN A 77 11.54 22.29 -13.98
CA GLN A 77 11.48 22.06 -12.53
C GLN A 77 10.18 21.33 -12.13
N LEU A 78 9.03 21.72 -12.68
CA LEU A 78 7.77 21.01 -12.44
C LEU A 78 7.83 19.58 -12.96
N LYS A 79 8.36 19.34 -14.18
CA LYS A 79 8.52 17.99 -14.76
C LYS A 79 9.52 17.14 -13.97
N GLN A 80 10.59 17.72 -13.45
CA GLN A 80 11.56 17.01 -12.62
C GLN A 80 10.95 16.61 -11.27
N VAL A 81 10.16 17.48 -10.67
CA VAL A 81 9.53 17.25 -9.35
C VAL A 81 8.31 16.33 -9.45
N ALA A 82 7.46 16.54 -10.45
CA ALA A 82 6.19 15.85 -10.63
C ALA A 82 6.23 14.73 -11.67
N GLY A 83 7.38 14.52 -12.31
CA GLY A 83 7.67 13.31 -13.04
C GLY A 83 7.28 12.12 -12.18
N ALA A 84 6.26 11.38 -12.66
CA ALA A 84 5.84 10.15 -12.02
C ALA A 84 7.05 9.22 -12.06
N ASN A 85 7.61 8.91 -10.89
CA ASN A 85 8.70 7.95 -10.83
C ASN A 85 8.08 6.56 -10.93
N TRP A 86 7.68 6.20 -12.15
CA TRP A 86 7.05 4.91 -12.46
C TRP A 86 7.89 3.73 -12.03
N LYS A 87 9.22 3.89 -11.89
CA LYS A 87 10.06 2.85 -11.30
C LYS A 87 9.63 2.50 -9.87
N TRP A 88 9.27 3.48 -9.04
CA TRP A 88 8.78 3.21 -7.68
C TRP A 88 7.40 2.59 -7.65
N VAL A 89 6.51 3.01 -8.55
CA VAL A 89 5.16 2.45 -8.64
C VAL A 89 5.20 1.02 -9.15
N VAL A 90 6.02 0.74 -10.16
CA VAL A 90 6.27 -0.62 -10.66
C VAL A 90 6.95 -1.48 -9.61
N ALA A 91 8.01 -1.00 -8.95
CA ALA A 91 8.69 -1.74 -7.88
C ALA A 91 7.73 -2.09 -6.74
N TRP A 92 6.88 -1.14 -6.34
CA TRP A 92 5.89 -1.39 -5.32
C TRP A 92 4.79 -2.36 -5.78
N PHE A 93 4.38 -2.30 -7.05
CA PHE A 93 3.44 -3.28 -7.63
C PHE A 93 4.03 -4.70 -7.63
N VAL A 94 5.30 -4.86 -7.98
CA VAL A 94 6.02 -6.14 -7.89
C VAL A 94 6.04 -6.67 -6.45
N VAL A 95 6.33 -5.80 -5.47
CA VAL A 95 6.27 -6.15 -4.04
C VAL A 95 4.86 -6.62 -3.63
N ARG A 96 3.79 -5.99 -4.15
CA ARG A 96 2.42 -6.42 -3.87
C ARG A 96 2.07 -7.76 -4.52
N ILE A 97 2.49 -8.01 -5.75
CA ILE A 97 2.30 -9.33 -6.39
C ILE A 97 3.01 -10.40 -5.57
N ALA A 98 4.24 -10.14 -5.14
CA ALA A 98 4.99 -11.06 -4.28
C ALA A 98 4.27 -11.32 -2.95
N ASN A 99 3.68 -10.29 -2.33
CA ASN A 99 2.88 -10.43 -1.12
C ASN A 99 1.62 -11.27 -1.32
N VAL A 100 0.89 -11.06 -2.42
CA VAL A 100 -0.29 -11.87 -2.74
C VAL A 100 0.10 -13.33 -2.99
N ALA A 101 1.21 -13.56 -3.71
CA ALA A 101 1.73 -14.90 -3.94
C ALA A 101 2.16 -15.57 -2.62
N TYR A 102 2.82 -14.83 -1.73
CA TYR A 102 3.22 -15.32 -0.42
C TYR A 102 2.02 -15.63 0.48
N TYR A 103 0.99 -14.77 0.49
CA TYR A 103 -0.26 -15.04 1.20
C TYR A 103 -0.96 -16.30 0.68
N ASN A 104 -1.07 -16.45 -0.65
CA ASN A 104 -1.65 -17.65 -1.26
C ASN A 104 -0.82 -18.89 -0.92
N TRP A 105 0.50 -18.78 -0.86
CA TRP A 105 1.36 -19.89 -0.44
C TRP A 105 1.12 -20.26 1.03
N LEU A 106 1.05 -19.27 1.93
CA LEU A 106 0.74 -19.51 3.34
C LEU A 106 -0.64 -20.17 3.54
N ASN A 107 -1.66 -19.73 2.80
CA ASN A 107 -3.00 -20.30 2.90
C ASN A 107 -3.12 -21.73 2.38
N ASN A 108 -2.23 -22.16 1.48
CA ASN A 108 -2.21 -23.52 0.92
C ASN A 108 -1.19 -24.43 1.62
N MET A 109 -0.51 -23.94 2.65
CA MET A 109 0.48 -24.72 3.38
C MET A 109 -0.23 -25.65 4.36
N GLU A 110 -0.04 -26.96 4.23
CA GLU A 110 -0.49 -27.92 5.23
C GLU A 110 0.36 -27.77 6.50
N VAL A 111 -0.25 -27.27 7.58
CA VAL A 111 0.44 -27.00 8.84
C VAL A 111 0.23 -28.17 9.79
N THR A 112 1.31 -28.88 10.09
CA THR A 112 1.30 -29.89 11.16
C THR A 112 1.39 -29.21 12.53
N THR A 113 0.95 -29.89 13.60
CA THR A 113 1.03 -29.37 14.99
C THR A 113 2.45 -28.97 15.42
N ALA A 114 3.47 -29.66 14.92
CA ALA A 114 4.88 -29.33 15.17
C ALA A 114 5.34 -28.02 14.48
N GLN A 115 4.64 -27.59 13.43
CA GLN A 115 5.00 -26.44 12.61
C GLN A 115 4.14 -25.19 12.90
N VAL A 116 3.16 -25.29 13.80
CA VAL A 116 2.25 -24.19 14.17
C VAL A 116 3.01 -22.93 14.58
N PHE A 117 4.08 -23.07 15.38
CA PHE A 117 4.89 -21.92 15.81
C PHE A 117 5.62 -21.26 14.64
N THR A 118 6.17 -22.06 13.72
CA THR A 118 6.84 -21.56 12.51
C THR A 118 5.86 -20.86 11.60
N PHE A 119 4.68 -21.46 11.38
CA PHE A 119 3.61 -20.88 10.59
C PHE A 119 3.12 -19.53 11.15
N TYR A 120 2.96 -19.45 12.48
CA TYR A 120 2.61 -18.20 13.15
C TYR A 120 3.65 -17.09 12.91
N ASN A 121 4.95 -17.41 13.00
CA ASN A 121 6.02 -16.44 12.70
C ASN A 121 6.02 -16.01 11.22
N LEU A 122 5.74 -16.91 10.30
CA LEU A 122 5.64 -16.59 8.87
C LEU A 122 4.46 -15.64 8.58
N ILE A 123 3.34 -15.83 9.27
CA ILE A 123 2.18 -14.93 9.22
C ILE A 123 2.54 -13.55 9.80
N LEU A 124 3.20 -13.48 10.95
CA LEU A 124 3.64 -12.20 11.52
C LEU A 124 4.62 -11.47 10.59
N GLY A 125 5.55 -12.22 9.97
CA GLY A 125 6.48 -11.69 8.97
C GLY A 125 5.76 -11.12 7.76
N TYR A 126 4.75 -11.83 7.24
CA TYR A 126 3.86 -11.31 6.19
C TYR A 126 3.25 -9.97 6.59
N TYR A 127 2.68 -9.87 7.79
CA TYR A 127 2.03 -8.65 8.26
C TYR A 127 2.97 -7.46 8.40
N ALA A 128 4.13 -7.67 9.03
CA ALA A 128 5.11 -6.62 9.19
C ALA A 128 5.53 -6.04 7.83
N PHE A 129 5.70 -6.92 6.84
CA PHE A 129 6.09 -6.53 5.49
C PHE A 129 4.94 -5.89 4.70
N ALA A 130 3.73 -6.46 4.76
CA ALA A 130 2.50 -5.95 4.18
C ALA A 130 2.20 -4.52 4.66
N MET A 131 2.09 -4.32 5.97
CA MET A 131 1.86 -3.00 6.57
C MET A 131 3.02 -2.03 6.30
N GLY A 132 4.27 -2.49 6.42
CA GLY A 132 5.45 -1.69 6.11
C GLY A 132 5.40 -1.14 4.68
N SER A 133 5.01 -1.97 3.71
CA SER A 133 4.90 -1.57 2.31
C SER A 133 3.83 -0.50 2.07
N VAL A 134 2.70 -0.56 2.79
CA VAL A 134 1.62 0.45 2.72
C VAL A 134 2.08 1.77 3.34
N ILE A 135 2.74 1.74 4.50
CA ILE A 135 3.25 2.93 5.18
C ILE A 135 4.31 3.64 4.31
N VAL A 136 5.28 2.89 3.78
CA VAL A 136 6.34 3.43 2.92
C VAL A 136 5.75 4.05 1.65
N PHE A 137 4.77 3.37 1.03
CA PHE A 137 4.10 3.90 -0.16
C PHE A 137 3.25 5.14 0.16
N GLY A 138 2.49 5.12 1.25
CA GLY A 138 1.73 6.27 1.73
C GLY A 138 2.62 7.48 1.98
N TYR A 139 3.77 7.30 2.63
CA TYR A 139 4.77 8.34 2.82
C TYR A 139 5.32 8.87 1.49
N PHE A 140 5.61 7.98 0.54
CA PHE A 140 6.07 8.37 -0.80
C PHE A 140 5.01 9.21 -1.54
N VAL A 141 3.75 8.76 -1.53
CA VAL A 141 2.62 9.46 -2.14
C VAL A 141 2.43 10.82 -1.49
N TRP A 142 2.46 10.90 -0.16
CA TRP A 142 2.34 12.16 0.59
C TRP A 142 3.47 13.13 0.24
N ARG A 143 4.73 12.68 0.29
CA ARG A 143 5.90 13.49 -0.05
C ARG A 143 5.84 14.01 -1.48
N LYS A 144 5.48 13.16 -2.45
CA LYS A 144 5.32 13.57 -3.85
C LYS A 144 4.17 14.56 -4.02
N THR A 145 3.03 14.32 -3.38
CA THR A 145 1.88 15.24 -3.42
C THR A 145 2.23 16.61 -2.85
N ASN A 146 2.94 16.67 -1.73
CA ASN A 146 3.39 17.93 -1.15
C ASN A 146 4.37 18.69 -2.03
N ARG A 147 5.33 17.99 -2.64
CA ARG A 147 6.26 18.59 -3.60
C ARG A 147 5.54 19.16 -4.83
N ILE A 148 4.55 18.45 -5.35
CA ILE A 148 3.71 18.95 -6.45
C ILE A 148 2.96 20.21 -6.00
N LYS A 149 2.33 20.20 -4.82
CA LYS A 149 1.62 21.37 -4.28
C LYS A 149 2.55 22.59 -4.10
N GLN A 150 3.74 22.38 -3.53
CA GLN A 150 4.74 23.45 -3.35
C GLN A 150 5.19 24.04 -4.68
N ALA A 151 5.51 23.20 -5.66
CA ALA A 151 5.90 23.64 -6.99
C ALA A 151 4.79 24.45 -7.67
N THR A 152 3.53 24.01 -7.57
CA THR A 152 2.37 24.75 -8.08
C THR A 152 2.14 26.07 -7.35
N HIS A 153 2.40 26.14 -6.04
CA HIS A 153 2.21 27.38 -5.27
C HIS A 153 3.31 28.41 -5.57
N GLN A 154 4.57 27.99 -5.64
CA GLN A 154 5.69 28.86 -5.99
C GLN A 154 5.55 29.46 -7.39
N SER A 155 5.06 28.69 -8.37
CA SER A 155 4.75 29.21 -9.69
C SER A 155 3.60 30.22 -9.68
N THR A 156 2.70 30.16 -8.71
CA THR A 156 1.59 31.13 -8.59
C THR A 156 2.06 32.46 -7.99
N VAL A 157 3.04 32.43 -7.08
CA VAL A 157 3.56 33.63 -6.39
C VAL A 157 4.57 34.38 -7.25
N ALA A 158 5.41 33.69 -8.03
CA ALA A 158 6.40 34.33 -8.91
C ALA A 158 5.80 35.14 -10.08
N ILE A 159 4.49 35.04 -10.32
CA ILE A 159 3.77 35.74 -11.39
C ILE A 159 3.07 37.01 -10.86
N LYS A 160 2.99 37.19 -9.53
CA LYS A 160 2.51 38.44 -8.90
C LYS A 160 3.64 39.42 -8.67
#